data_AF-F7PMP9-F1
#
_entry.id   AF-F7PMP9-F1
#
_cell.length_a   1.000
_cell.length_b   1.000
_cell.length_c   1.000
_cell.angle_alpha   90.00
_cell.angle_beta   90.00
_cell.angle_gamma   90.00
#
_symmetry.space_group_name_H-M   'P 1'
#
loop_
_entity.id
_entity.type
_entity.pdbx_description
1 polymer ?
#
loop_
_entity_poly.entity_id
_entity_poly.type
_entity_poly.pdbx_seq_one_letter_code
_entity_poly.pdbx_strand_id
1 'polypeptide(L)'
;MAVAIDDCGRTHTDAQSLRERILADYDDHQVPLAIDLFCGVGGVARTLHSYGHRGPGWETLGIDVDGSKADTYPGHFLEWDLEEGLPEIVDELVAAGIVDVIWASPPCQFATNVQFRRDGKNLIPVARDLLSSIAAPVKIIENVTGAEEHLENPVKFCGGAFGLGVQKHRLFETNFFAHGTDCEHPSGGFEYCIGDREAPVESYRAAHGFRPDVGLTTKEVREAIPPAYVEELLRQHAKYGRVSVSPATDQAKRPGTRGVISEVGGSP
;
A
#
# COMPACT_ATOMS: atom_id res chain seq x y z
N MET A 1 27.68 8.93 24.83
CA MET A 1 27.17 8.83 23.45
C MET A 1 27.22 10.21 22.84
N ALA A 2 28.03 10.41 21.80
CA ALA A 2 28.11 11.69 21.11
C ALA A 2 27.07 11.68 19.98
N VAL A 3 26.12 12.59 20.03
CA VAL A 3 25.19 12.85 18.92
C VAL A 3 25.95 13.70 17.92
N ALA A 4 26.12 13.19 16.69
CA ALA A 4 26.65 14.00 15.60
C ALA A 4 25.53 14.95 15.14
N ILE A 5 25.74 16.24 15.34
CA ILE A 5 24.87 17.32 14.89
C ILE A 5 25.54 17.88 13.63
N ASP A 6 24.83 17.90 12.50
CA ASP A 6 25.31 18.59 11.31
C ASP A 6 25.17 20.11 11.45
N ASP A 7 25.80 20.88 10.55
CA ASP A 7 25.81 22.35 10.58
C ASP A 7 24.41 23.01 10.48
N CYS A 8 23.33 22.22 10.38
CA CYS A 8 21.94 22.68 10.34
C CYS A 8 21.13 22.34 11.61
N GLY A 9 21.70 21.63 12.60
CA GLY A 9 21.05 21.40 13.88
C GLY A 9 19.88 20.41 13.83
N ARG A 10 19.80 19.53 12.83
CA ARG A 10 18.72 18.56 12.69
C ARG A 10 19.12 17.20 13.27
N THR A 11 18.22 16.58 14.02
CA THR A 11 18.39 15.18 14.45
C THR A 11 18.00 14.28 13.29
N HIS A 12 18.93 13.99 12.40
CA HIS A 12 18.81 12.83 11.53
C HIS A 12 18.77 11.60 12.44
N THR A 13 17.65 10.88 12.44
CA THR A 13 17.66 9.54 13.04
C THR A 13 18.59 8.71 12.16
N ASP A 14 19.75 8.36 12.69
CA ASP A 14 20.65 7.37 12.07
C ASP A 14 19.86 6.10 11.75
N ALA A 15 19.98 5.56 10.53
CA ALA A 15 19.22 4.40 10.06
C ALA A 15 19.37 3.19 11.00
N GLN A 16 20.54 3.04 11.62
CA GLN A 16 20.77 2.01 12.63
C GLN A 16 19.89 2.21 13.88
N SER A 17 19.80 3.44 14.38
CA SER A 17 18.93 3.78 15.52
C SER A 17 17.44 3.66 15.17
N LEU A 18 17.07 3.86 13.90
CA LEU A 18 15.70 3.65 13.44
C LEU A 18 15.33 2.17 13.46
N ARG A 19 16.21 1.33 12.91
CA ARG A 19 16.07 -0.13 12.89
C ARG A 19 15.91 -0.71 14.29
N GLU A 20 16.79 -0.32 15.22
CA GLU A 20 16.75 -0.79 16.60
C GLU A 20 15.41 -0.45 17.28
N ARG A 21 14.86 0.74 17.01
CA ARG A 21 13.53 1.13 17.52
C ARG A 21 12.41 0.28 16.93
N ILE A 22 12.38 0.10 15.60
CA ILE A 22 11.35 -0.71 14.94
C ILE A 22 11.36 -2.16 15.46
N LEU A 23 12.54 -2.75 15.60
CA LEU A 23 12.67 -4.11 16.11
C LEU A 23 12.29 -4.22 17.59
N ALA A 24 12.63 -3.21 18.41
CA ALA A 24 12.21 -3.17 19.81
C ALA A 24 10.68 -3.06 19.93
N ASP A 25 10.05 -2.19 19.15
CA ASP A 25 8.59 -2.01 19.14
C ASP A 25 7.89 -3.31 18.69
N TYR A 26 8.45 -4.00 17.69
CA TYR A 26 7.98 -5.32 17.27
C TYR A 26 8.12 -6.36 18.39
N ASP A 27 9.28 -6.46 19.04
CA ASP A 27 9.52 -7.44 20.10
C ASP A 27 8.58 -7.23 21.30
N ASP A 28 8.32 -5.98 21.68
CA ASP A 28 7.48 -5.62 22.84
C ASP A 28 5.98 -5.81 22.58
N HIS A 29 5.51 -5.57 21.35
CA HIS A 29 4.08 -5.51 21.05
C HIS A 29 3.60 -6.58 20.07
N GLN A 30 4.52 -7.25 19.37
CA GLN A 30 4.24 -8.24 18.32
C GLN A 30 3.29 -7.67 17.24
N VAL A 31 3.41 -6.38 16.96
CA VAL A 31 2.63 -5.67 15.94
C VAL A 31 3.43 -5.71 14.63
N PRO A 32 2.91 -6.27 13.54
CA PRO A 32 3.62 -6.36 12.27
C PRO A 32 3.88 -4.98 11.66
N LEU A 33 4.86 -4.91 10.75
CA LEU A 33 5.27 -3.69 10.07
C LEU A 33 4.61 -3.58 8.69
N ALA A 34 4.19 -2.36 8.35
CA ALA A 34 3.86 -1.95 7.00
C ALA A 34 4.85 -0.89 6.49
N ILE A 35 5.29 -1.05 5.24
CA ILE A 35 6.18 -0.09 4.57
C ILE A 35 5.38 0.75 3.58
N ASP A 36 5.42 2.06 3.71
CA ASP A 36 4.78 3.05 2.83
C ASP A 36 5.87 3.78 2.04
N LEU A 37 5.98 3.48 0.74
CA LEU A 37 6.95 4.08 -0.17
C LEU A 37 6.31 5.27 -0.90
N PHE A 38 7.09 6.35 -1.07
CA PHE A 38 6.58 7.62 -1.60
C PHE A 38 5.41 8.13 -0.72
N CYS A 39 5.61 8.04 0.60
CA CYS A 39 4.51 8.04 1.56
C CYS A 39 3.81 9.39 1.74
N GLY A 40 4.45 10.49 1.34
CA GLY A 40 3.98 11.83 1.61
C GLY A 40 3.66 12.00 3.10
N VAL A 41 2.47 12.53 3.42
CA VAL A 41 2.05 12.77 4.81
C VAL A 41 1.45 11.54 5.52
N GLY A 42 1.57 10.35 4.91
CA GLY A 42 1.14 9.08 5.50
C GLY A 42 -0.37 8.88 5.54
N GLY A 43 -1.10 9.24 4.49
CA GLY A 43 -2.55 8.98 4.41
C GLY A 43 -2.90 7.49 4.54
N VAL A 44 -2.12 6.64 3.87
CA VAL A 44 -2.24 5.17 3.94
C VAL A 44 -1.82 4.67 5.32
N ALA A 45 -0.64 5.10 5.79
CA ALA A 45 -0.12 4.76 7.11
C ALA A 45 -1.12 5.01 8.25
N ARG A 46 -1.80 6.16 8.26
CA ARG A 46 -2.84 6.48 9.28
C ARG A 46 -3.96 5.44 9.32
N THR A 47 -4.32 4.92 8.15
CA THR A 47 -5.32 3.86 8.06
C THR A 47 -4.73 2.54 8.53
N LEU A 48 -3.50 2.19 8.12
CA LEU A 48 -2.84 0.96 8.58
C LEU A 48 -2.69 0.88 10.10
N HIS A 49 -2.38 2.00 10.76
CA HIS A 49 -2.39 2.11 12.23
C HIS A 49 -3.75 1.78 12.86
N SER A 50 -4.85 2.21 12.21
CA SER A 50 -6.22 2.19 12.75
C SER A 50 -7.16 1.15 12.13
N TYR A 51 -6.69 0.42 11.11
CA TYR A 51 -7.44 -0.56 10.30
C TYR A 51 -8.11 -1.61 11.19
N GLY A 52 -7.42 -2.02 12.24
CA GLY A 52 -7.97 -2.84 13.30
C GLY A 52 -8.87 -2.01 14.22
N HIS A 53 -10.12 -1.73 13.84
CA HIS A 53 -11.12 -1.05 14.71
C HIS A 53 -11.37 -1.72 16.10
N ARG A 54 -10.53 -2.68 16.54
CA ARG A 54 -10.48 -3.36 17.85
C ARG A 54 -9.06 -3.63 18.40
N GLY A 55 -7.97 -3.10 17.83
CA GLY A 55 -6.57 -3.35 18.28
C GLY A 55 -5.51 -2.74 17.35
N PRO A 56 -4.21 -2.77 17.69
CA PRO A 56 -3.17 -2.10 16.88
C PRO A 56 -3.08 -2.79 15.51
N GLY A 57 -3.18 -2.01 14.43
CA GLY A 57 -3.06 -2.49 13.07
C GLY A 57 -1.62 -2.88 12.74
N TRP A 58 -0.93 -2.05 11.95
CA TRP A 58 0.50 -2.18 11.71
C TRP A 58 1.24 -0.99 12.29
N GLU A 59 2.46 -1.22 12.78
CA GLU A 59 3.45 -0.15 12.83
C GLU A 59 3.82 0.22 11.39
N THR A 60 4.21 1.46 11.16
CA THR A 60 4.46 1.93 9.79
C THR A 60 5.82 2.56 9.65
N LEU A 61 6.56 2.18 8.61
CA LEU A 61 7.74 2.88 8.13
C LEU A 61 7.40 3.62 6.83
N GLY A 62 7.39 4.95 6.89
CA GLY A 62 7.27 5.82 5.73
C GLY A 62 8.64 6.16 5.15
N ILE A 63 8.76 6.07 3.83
CA ILE A 63 9.96 6.47 3.10
C ILE A 63 9.57 7.50 2.03
N ASP A 64 10.19 8.68 2.10
CA ASP A 64 9.96 9.77 1.16
C ASP A 64 11.25 10.59 1.00
N VAL A 65 11.44 11.20 -0.18
CA VAL A 65 12.58 12.10 -0.43
C VAL A 65 12.37 13.46 0.23
N ASP A 66 11.12 13.86 0.48
CA ASP A 66 10.79 15.11 1.15
C ASP A 66 10.82 14.92 2.68
N GLY A 67 11.98 15.20 3.29
CA GLY A 67 12.17 15.12 4.74
C GLY A 67 11.19 15.94 5.58
N SER A 68 10.52 16.95 5.01
CA SER A 68 9.51 17.75 5.72
C SER A 68 8.29 16.92 6.19
N LYS A 69 8.11 15.71 5.66
CA LYS A 69 6.99 14.84 6.03
C LYS A 69 7.15 14.21 7.41
N ALA A 70 8.37 14.10 7.92
CA ALA A 70 8.69 13.51 9.22
C ALA A 70 7.84 14.09 10.37
N ASP A 71 7.54 15.39 10.34
CA ASP A 71 6.78 16.09 11.39
C ASP A 71 5.30 15.69 11.44
N THR A 72 4.78 15.15 10.33
CA THR A 72 3.34 14.83 10.20
C THR A 72 3.08 13.35 10.08
N TYR A 73 4.04 12.56 9.58
CA TYR A 73 3.87 11.14 9.32
C TYR A 73 3.51 10.37 10.62
N PRO A 74 2.52 9.46 10.59
CA PRO A 74 1.95 8.87 11.82
C PRO A 74 2.79 7.76 12.47
N GLY A 75 3.93 7.37 11.91
CA GLY A 75 4.79 6.31 12.44
C GLY A 75 6.27 6.60 12.22
N HIS A 76 7.09 5.56 12.07
CA HIS A 76 8.49 5.70 11.71
C HIS A 76 8.65 6.36 10.34
N PHE A 77 9.65 7.23 10.19
CA PHE A 77 9.92 7.93 8.95
C PHE A 77 11.41 7.90 8.61
N LEU A 78 11.72 7.73 7.33
CA LEU A 78 13.06 7.81 6.78
C LEU A 78 13.07 8.71 5.54
N GLU A 79 13.89 9.75 5.57
CA GLU A 79 14.19 10.57 4.39
C GLU A 79 15.15 9.79 3.48
N TRP A 80 14.69 9.39 2.28
CA TRP A 80 15.48 8.61 1.33
C TRP A 80 14.95 8.77 -0.10
N ASP A 81 15.87 8.84 -1.08
CA ASP A 81 15.51 8.85 -2.49
C ASP A 81 15.32 7.41 -3.01
N LEU A 82 14.06 7.02 -3.21
CA LEU A 82 13.70 5.70 -3.72
C LEU A 82 14.09 5.48 -5.19
N GLU A 83 14.50 6.52 -5.93
CA GLU A 83 15.13 6.33 -7.24
C GLU A 83 16.55 5.74 -7.13
N GLU A 84 17.21 5.88 -5.97
CA GLU A 84 18.50 5.25 -5.69
C GLU A 84 18.36 3.78 -5.25
N GLY A 85 17.14 3.33 -4.96
CA GLY A 85 16.84 1.99 -4.49
C GLY A 85 16.23 1.96 -3.08
N LEU A 86 16.08 0.75 -2.53
CA LEU A 86 15.65 0.58 -1.15
C LEU A 86 16.81 0.89 -0.19
N PRO A 87 16.55 1.58 0.94
CA PRO A 87 17.55 1.72 1.98
C PRO A 87 17.80 0.37 2.67
N GLU A 88 19.04 0.12 3.09
CA GLU A 88 19.50 -1.16 3.67
C GLU A 88 18.61 -1.65 4.83
N ILE A 89 18.08 -0.74 5.64
CA ILE A 89 17.13 -1.05 6.72
C ILE A 89 15.93 -1.87 6.23
N VAL A 90 15.44 -1.67 5.01
CA VAL A 90 14.30 -2.42 4.48
C VAL A 90 14.66 -3.89 4.30
N ASP A 91 15.83 -4.20 3.76
CA ASP A 91 16.28 -5.59 3.59
C ASP A 91 16.40 -6.30 4.94
N GLU A 92 16.88 -5.59 5.95
CA GLU A 92 17.00 -6.12 7.31
C GLU A 92 15.64 -6.38 7.98
N LEU A 93 14.67 -5.47 7.80
CA LEU A 93 13.31 -5.63 8.33
C LEU A 93 12.56 -6.77 7.62
N VAL A 94 12.77 -6.93 6.31
CA VAL A 94 12.27 -8.06 5.54
C VAL A 94 12.92 -9.37 6.00
N ALA A 95 14.23 -9.38 6.22
CA ALA A 95 14.95 -10.55 6.74
C ALA A 95 14.53 -10.93 8.16
N ALA A 96 14.10 -9.96 8.98
CA ALA A 96 13.51 -10.19 10.29
C ALA A 96 12.09 -10.81 10.20
N GLY A 97 11.47 -10.82 9.01
CA GLY A 97 10.18 -11.47 8.77
C GLY A 97 8.98 -10.72 9.35
N ILE A 98 9.10 -9.41 9.60
CA ILE A 98 8.07 -8.61 10.26
C ILE A 98 7.23 -7.76 9.29
N VAL A 99 7.57 -7.75 7.99
CA VAL A 99 6.91 -6.93 6.96
C VAL A 99 5.73 -7.68 6.36
N ASP A 100 4.52 -7.19 6.62
CA ASP A 100 3.27 -7.79 6.13
C ASP A 100 2.68 -7.06 4.92
N VAL A 101 2.84 -5.74 4.89
CA VAL A 101 2.25 -4.86 3.89
C VAL A 101 3.35 -3.97 3.32
N ILE A 102 3.36 -3.85 2.00
CA ILE A 102 4.07 -2.78 1.32
C ILE A 102 3.12 -2.05 0.37
N TRP A 103 3.14 -0.73 0.48
CA TRP A 103 2.36 0.18 -0.32
C TRP A 103 3.29 1.16 -1.02
N ALA A 104 3.04 1.50 -2.28
CA ALA A 104 3.74 2.56 -2.99
C ALA A 104 2.75 3.56 -3.60
N SER A 105 3.00 4.85 -3.39
CA SER A 105 2.22 5.96 -3.94
C SER A 105 3.08 6.88 -4.82
N PRO A 106 3.71 6.36 -5.91
CA PRO A 106 4.67 7.13 -6.69
C PRO A 106 4.06 8.43 -7.26
N PRO A 107 4.85 9.53 -7.36
CA PRO A 107 4.39 10.82 -7.87
C PRO A 107 3.65 10.72 -9.21
N CYS A 108 2.53 11.44 -9.32
CA CYS A 108 1.56 11.31 -10.42
C CYS A 108 1.47 12.53 -11.35
N GLN A 109 2.38 13.49 -11.24
CA GLN A 109 2.34 14.75 -12.00
C GLN A 109 2.32 14.48 -13.52
N PHE A 110 3.05 13.47 -14.00
CA PHE A 110 3.07 13.08 -15.41
C PHE A 110 1.71 12.60 -15.95
N ALA A 111 0.86 12.07 -15.07
CA ALA A 111 -0.43 11.44 -15.38
C ALA A 111 -1.64 12.28 -14.94
N THR A 112 -1.44 13.54 -14.52
CA THR A 112 -2.55 14.38 -14.06
C THR A 112 -3.51 14.76 -15.20
N ASN A 113 -4.80 14.86 -14.89
CA ASN A 113 -5.84 15.28 -15.84
C ASN A 113 -5.76 16.77 -16.18
N VAL A 114 -4.94 17.55 -15.47
CA VAL A 114 -4.68 18.96 -15.77
C VAL A 114 -3.57 19.04 -16.83
N GLN A 115 -3.95 19.17 -18.10
CA GLN A 115 -3.01 19.13 -19.25
C GLN A 115 -1.79 20.05 -19.11
N PHE A 116 -1.94 21.23 -18.49
CA PHE A 116 -0.85 22.20 -18.29
C PHE A 116 0.06 21.90 -17.08
N ARG A 117 -0.19 20.80 -16.36
CA ARG A 117 0.58 20.34 -15.18
C ARG A 117 1.12 18.93 -15.36
N ARG A 118 1.15 18.41 -16.59
CA ARG A 118 1.86 17.16 -16.91
C ARG A 118 3.35 17.42 -17.01
N ASP A 119 3.95 17.67 -15.86
CA ASP A 119 5.39 17.69 -15.64
C ASP A 119 5.78 16.48 -14.77
N GLY A 120 7.06 16.16 -14.67
CA GLY A 120 7.54 15.08 -13.81
C GLY A 120 7.78 13.73 -14.49
N LYS A 121 8.57 12.90 -13.81
CA LYS A 121 9.00 11.57 -14.25
C LYS A 121 7.96 10.52 -13.84
N ASN A 122 7.73 9.53 -14.69
CA ASN A 122 6.95 8.35 -14.30
C ASN A 122 7.79 7.43 -13.42
N LEU A 123 7.45 7.34 -12.13
CA LEU A 123 8.12 6.49 -11.14
C LEU A 123 7.37 5.18 -10.83
N ILE A 124 6.29 4.87 -11.56
CA ILE A 124 5.58 3.59 -11.40
C ILE A 124 6.49 2.38 -11.69
N PRO A 125 7.33 2.37 -12.76
CA PRO A 125 8.26 1.26 -12.97
C PRO A 125 9.24 1.08 -11.80
N VAL A 126 9.77 2.20 -11.27
CA VAL A 126 10.66 2.16 -10.09
C VAL A 126 9.92 1.57 -8.89
N ALA A 127 8.71 2.05 -8.58
CA ALA A 127 7.91 1.51 -7.50
C ALA A 127 7.65 -0.01 -7.66
N ARG A 128 7.34 -0.47 -8.87
CA ARG A 128 7.12 -1.90 -9.14
C ARG A 128 8.37 -2.75 -8.94
N ASP A 129 9.52 -2.27 -9.38
CA ASP A 129 10.81 -2.96 -9.20
C ASP A 129 11.15 -3.08 -7.70
N LEU A 130 10.98 -2.00 -6.92
CA LEU A 130 11.19 -1.99 -5.46
C LEU A 130 10.22 -2.93 -4.73
N LEU A 131 8.93 -2.92 -5.10
CA LEU A 131 7.95 -3.84 -4.52
C LEU A 131 8.26 -5.30 -4.87
N SER A 132 8.80 -5.55 -6.06
CA SER A 132 9.15 -6.89 -6.51
C SER A 132 10.35 -7.47 -5.76
N SER A 133 11.30 -6.63 -5.33
CA SER A 133 12.46 -7.08 -4.52
C SER A 133 12.13 -7.38 -3.06
N ILE A 134 11.01 -6.86 -2.54
CA ILE A 134 10.60 -7.07 -1.15
C ILE A 134 9.70 -8.30 -1.02
N ALA A 135 10.01 -9.21 -0.09
CA ALA A 135 9.10 -10.29 0.26
C ALA A 135 8.05 -9.80 1.25
N ALA A 136 6.81 -9.59 0.78
CA ALA A 136 5.67 -9.20 1.61
C ALA A 136 4.38 -9.88 1.10
N PRO A 137 3.47 -10.32 1.99
CA PRO A 137 2.17 -10.88 1.63
C PRO A 137 1.31 -9.92 0.80
N VAL A 138 1.26 -8.64 1.18
CA VAL A 138 0.42 -7.61 0.55
C VAL A 138 1.30 -6.58 -0.13
N LYS A 139 1.17 -6.43 -1.45
CA LYS A 139 1.88 -5.43 -2.26
C LYS A 139 0.88 -4.62 -3.08
N ILE A 140 0.93 -3.30 -2.97
CA ILE A 140 -0.02 -2.39 -3.62
C ILE A 140 0.71 -1.18 -4.22
N ILE A 141 0.45 -0.88 -5.49
CA ILE A 141 0.80 0.41 -6.11
C ILE A 141 -0.49 1.18 -6.37
N GLU A 142 -0.51 2.44 -5.97
CA GLU A 142 -1.62 3.35 -6.22
C GLU A 142 -1.26 4.44 -7.23
N ASN A 143 -2.20 4.81 -8.08
CA ASN A 143 -2.07 6.04 -8.86
C ASN A 143 -3.40 6.64 -9.33
N VAL A 144 -3.32 7.80 -9.99
CA VAL A 144 -4.46 8.46 -10.63
C VAL A 144 -4.92 7.72 -11.89
N THR A 145 -6.16 7.96 -12.34
CA THR A 145 -6.73 7.29 -13.52
C THR A 145 -5.98 7.55 -14.82
N GLY A 146 -5.27 8.67 -14.93
CA GLY A 146 -4.45 8.97 -16.11
C GLY A 146 -3.20 8.09 -16.24
N ALA A 147 -2.87 7.28 -15.22
CA ALA A 147 -1.73 6.38 -15.22
C ALA A 147 -2.10 4.93 -15.59
N GLU A 148 -3.33 4.68 -16.05
CA GLU A 148 -3.85 3.33 -16.34
C GLU A 148 -2.93 2.51 -17.25
N GLU A 149 -2.37 3.12 -18.29
CA GLU A 149 -1.47 2.45 -19.24
C GLU A 149 -0.10 2.05 -18.65
N HIS A 150 0.22 2.52 -17.44
CA HIS A 150 1.47 2.23 -16.74
C HIS A 150 1.31 1.24 -15.58
N LEU A 151 0.07 0.85 -15.28
CA LEU A 151 -0.25 -0.11 -14.23
C LEU A 151 -0.63 -1.45 -14.83
N GLU A 152 -0.33 -2.53 -14.11
CA GLU A 152 -0.63 -3.90 -14.51
C GLU A 152 -1.95 -4.36 -13.90
N ASN A 153 -2.95 -4.61 -14.76
CA ASN A 153 -4.30 -5.05 -14.37
C ASN A 153 -4.91 -4.24 -13.19
N PRO A 154 -4.87 -2.89 -13.22
CA PRO A 154 -5.31 -2.12 -12.08
C PRO A 154 -6.82 -2.24 -11.86
N VAL A 155 -7.25 -2.21 -10.59
CA VAL A 155 -8.65 -2.00 -10.23
C VAL A 155 -8.90 -0.54 -9.91
N LYS A 156 -10.10 -0.06 -10.21
CA LYS A 156 -10.50 1.32 -9.96
C LYS A 156 -11.45 1.41 -8.79
N PHE A 157 -11.20 2.34 -7.87
CA PHE A 157 -12.15 2.75 -6.84
C PHE A 157 -12.69 4.16 -7.09
N CYS A 158 -13.93 4.37 -6.67
CA CYS A 158 -14.68 5.60 -6.78
C CYS A 158 -15.20 6.03 -5.42
N GLY A 159 -14.94 7.27 -5.01
CA GLY A 159 -15.28 7.74 -3.65
C GLY A 159 -16.76 7.65 -3.35
N GLY A 160 -17.59 8.01 -4.32
CA GLY A 160 -19.03 7.92 -4.18
C GLY A 160 -19.57 6.50 -3.93
N ALA A 161 -18.89 5.46 -4.44
CA ALA A 161 -19.29 4.07 -4.20
C ALA A 161 -19.00 3.60 -2.76
N PHE A 162 -18.10 4.31 -2.07
CA PHE A 162 -17.84 4.15 -0.64
C PHE A 162 -18.69 5.10 0.21
N GLY A 163 -19.66 5.81 -0.38
CA GLY A 163 -20.43 6.85 0.30
C GLY A 163 -19.61 8.09 0.69
N LEU A 164 -18.38 8.20 0.19
CA LEU A 164 -17.55 9.38 0.36
C LEU A 164 -18.15 10.44 -0.58
N GLY A 165 -18.58 11.59 -0.03
CA GLY A 165 -19.19 12.69 -0.80
C GLY A 165 -18.22 13.42 -1.73
N VAL A 166 -17.29 12.69 -2.37
CA VAL A 166 -16.18 13.17 -3.19
C VAL A 166 -16.00 12.29 -4.42
N GLN A 167 -15.71 12.93 -5.55
CA GLN A 167 -15.36 12.25 -6.79
C GLN A 167 -13.86 11.98 -6.84
N LYS A 168 -13.38 11.01 -6.06
CA LYS A 168 -11.96 10.63 -6.01
C LYS A 168 -11.74 9.28 -6.68
N HIS A 169 -11.34 9.28 -7.94
CA HIS A 169 -10.96 8.04 -8.63
C HIS A 169 -9.50 7.71 -8.43
N ARG A 170 -9.22 6.44 -8.14
CA ARG A 170 -7.88 5.90 -7.95
C ARG A 170 -7.77 4.48 -8.47
N LEU A 171 -6.60 4.17 -9.00
CA LEU A 171 -6.23 2.89 -9.57
C LEU A 171 -5.27 2.17 -8.62
N PHE A 172 -5.43 0.86 -8.51
CA PHE A 172 -4.63 0.00 -7.64
C PHE A 172 -4.16 -1.22 -8.40
N GLU A 173 -2.85 -1.38 -8.48
CA GLU A 173 -2.19 -2.61 -8.91
C GLU A 173 -1.79 -3.42 -7.67
N THR A 174 -2.13 -4.71 -7.65
CA THR A 174 -1.96 -5.56 -6.46
C THR A 174 -1.37 -6.92 -6.82
N ASN A 175 -0.64 -7.54 -5.87
CA ASN A 175 -0.16 -8.93 -6.02
C ASN A 175 -1.22 -9.99 -5.70
N PHE A 176 -2.44 -9.58 -5.34
CA PHE A 176 -3.58 -10.45 -5.05
C PHE A 176 -4.77 -10.06 -5.92
N PHE A 177 -5.78 -10.93 -6.00
CA PHE A 177 -7.02 -10.61 -6.70
C PHE A 177 -7.76 -9.48 -5.97
N ALA A 178 -7.97 -8.38 -6.69
CA ALA A 178 -8.86 -7.30 -6.27
C ALA A 178 -9.96 -7.09 -7.33
N HIS A 179 -11.08 -6.52 -6.92
CA HIS A 179 -12.13 -6.02 -7.81
C HIS A 179 -12.41 -4.55 -7.48
N GLY A 180 -12.65 -3.77 -8.53
CA GLY A 180 -12.97 -2.35 -8.43
C GLY A 180 -14.42 -2.08 -8.02
N THR A 181 -14.76 -0.81 -7.91
CA THR A 181 -16.14 -0.33 -7.71
C THR A 181 -16.66 0.33 -8.98
N ASP A 182 -17.98 0.33 -9.14
CA ASP A 182 -18.62 1.18 -10.13
C ASP A 182 -18.45 2.67 -9.77
N CYS A 183 -18.66 3.55 -10.75
CA CYS A 183 -18.64 5.01 -10.53
C CYS A 183 -20.00 5.49 -10.01
N GLU A 184 -20.16 5.56 -8.69
CA GLU A 184 -21.39 6.04 -8.03
C GLU A 184 -21.31 7.51 -7.59
N HIS A 185 -21.26 8.44 -8.53
CA HIS A 185 -21.33 9.88 -8.22
C HIS A 185 -22.10 10.64 -9.31
N PRO A 186 -22.65 11.84 -9.03
CA PRO A 186 -23.30 12.65 -10.05
C PRO A 186 -22.34 13.00 -11.20
N SER A 187 -22.85 13.14 -12.41
CA SER A 187 -22.05 13.42 -13.62
C SER A 187 -21.30 14.75 -13.54
N GLY A 188 -21.75 15.69 -12.69
CA GLY A 188 -21.10 16.97 -12.41
C GLY A 188 -20.22 16.99 -11.15
N GLY A 189 -19.97 15.84 -10.52
CA GLY A 189 -19.31 15.74 -9.22
C GLY A 189 -20.28 15.96 -8.05
N PHE A 190 -19.78 15.79 -6.83
CA PHE A 190 -20.50 16.21 -5.62
C PHE A 190 -20.32 17.73 -5.41
N GLU A 191 -21.21 18.35 -4.63
CA GLU A 191 -21.15 19.80 -4.28
C GLU A 191 -19.75 20.20 -3.78
N TYR A 192 -19.05 19.29 -3.09
CA TYR A 192 -17.62 19.37 -2.80
C TYR A 192 -16.79 18.80 -3.96
N CYS A 193 -16.71 19.54 -5.06
CA CYS A 193 -15.82 19.21 -6.16
C CYS A 193 -14.36 19.24 -5.66
N ILE A 194 -13.56 18.25 -6.06
CA ILE A 194 -12.10 18.36 -6.01
C ILE A 194 -11.71 19.57 -6.87
N GLY A 195 -11.52 20.73 -6.24
CA GLY A 195 -11.32 22.00 -6.94
C GLY A 195 -12.02 23.19 -6.30
N ASP A 196 -13.03 22.98 -5.45
CA ASP A 196 -13.68 24.08 -4.75
C ASP A 196 -12.76 24.63 -3.64
N ARG A 197 -12.37 25.90 -3.74
CA ARG A 197 -11.38 26.53 -2.86
C ARG A 197 -11.99 27.02 -1.54
N GLU A 198 -13.31 26.97 -1.40
CA GLU A 198 -14.03 27.57 -0.27
C GLU A 198 -14.56 26.57 0.77
N ALA A 199 -14.44 25.26 0.52
CA ALA A 199 -14.88 24.25 1.48
C ALA A 199 -13.97 24.21 2.74
N PRO A 200 -14.54 24.29 3.97
CA PRO A 200 -13.77 24.15 5.20
C PRO A 200 -13.01 22.82 5.25
N VAL A 201 -11.78 22.83 5.78
CA VAL A 201 -10.90 21.64 5.83
C VAL A 201 -11.55 20.49 6.59
N GLU A 202 -12.39 20.78 7.59
CA GLU A 202 -13.13 19.82 8.39
C GLU A 202 -14.16 19.05 7.54
N SER A 203 -14.85 19.74 6.63
CA SER A 203 -15.80 19.11 5.70
C SER A 203 -15.07 18.20 4.73
N TYR A 204 -13.90 18.61 4.27
CA TYR A 204 -13.08 17.83 3.35
C TYR A 204 -12.48 16.57 4.02
N ARG A 205 -12.02 16.68 5.28
CA ARG A 205 -11.57 15.55 6.12
C ARG A 205 -12.70 14.54 6.33
N ALA A 206 -13.87 15.01 6.76
CA ALA A 206 -15.04 14.16 7.00
C ALA A 206 -15.46 13.43 5.71
N ALA A 207 -15.50 14.13 4.58
CA ALA A 207 -15.88 13.53 3.31
C ALA A 207 -14.87 12.48 2.81
N HIS A 208 -13.58 12.60 3.17
CA HIS A 208 -12.55 11.61 2.86
C HIS A 208 -12.45 10.49 3.91
N GLY A 209 -13.28 10.50 4.96
CA GLY A 209 -13.25 9.50 6.03
C GLY A 209 -12.12 9.68 7.05
N PHE A 210 -11.44 10.82 7.07
CA PHE A 210 -10.42 11.11 8.08
C PHE A 210 -11.03 11.66 9.36
N ARG A 211 -10.40 11.35 10.50
CA ARG A 211 -10.78 11.93 11.79
C ARG A 211 -10.61 13.46 11.79
N PRO A 212 -11.45 14.21 12.52
CA PRO A 212 -11.36 15.68 12.56
C PRO A 212 -10.01 16.22 13.05
N ASP A 213 -9.35 15.48 13.94
CA ASP A 213 -8.11 15.81 14.64
C ASP A 213 -6.83 15.41 13.90
N VAL A 214 -6.91 14.88 12.67
CA VAL A 214 -5.77 14.34 11.91
C VAL A 214 -4.67 15.35 11.54
N GLY A 215 -4.88 16.65 11.78
CA GLY A 215 -3.86 17.69 11.57
C GLY A 215 -3.51 18.04 10.12
N LEU A 216 -4.05 17.31 9.14
CA LEU A 216 -3.72 17.50 7.71
C LEU A 216 -4.38 18.75 7.10
N THR A 217 -3.65 19.50 6.30
CA THR A 217 -4.15 20.61 5.48
C THR A 217 -5.11 20.12 4.39
N THR A 218 -5.92 21.02 3.83
CA THR A 218 -6.83 20.67 2.73
C THR A 218 -6.10 20.07 1.52
N LYS A 219 -4.89 20.55 1.22
CA LYS A 219 -4.05 20.01 0.13
C LYS A 219 -3.66 18.56 0.42
N GLU A 220 -3.19 18.29 1.62
CA GLU A 220 -2.76 16.96 2.04
C GLU A 220 -3.93 15.95 2.04
N VAL A 221 -5.11 16.35 2.52
CA VAL A 221 -6.30 15.49 2.46
C VAL A 221 -6.74 15.23 1.01
N ARG A 222 -6.59 16.20 0.10
CA ARG A 222 -6.87 16.02 -1.34
C ARG A 222 -5.99 14.97 -1.97
N GLU A 223 -4.73 14.90 -1.54
CA GLU A 223 -3.74 13.99 -2.09
C GLU A 223 -3.86 12.59 -1.44
N ALA A 224 -4.06 12.52 -0.13
CA ALA A 224 -4.15 11.30 0.67
C ALA A 224 -5.22 10.29 0.22
N ILE A 225 -4.88 8.99 0.29
CA ILE A 225 -5.81 7.90 -0.02
C ILE A 225 -6.88 7.81 1.07
N PRO A 226 -8.18 7.78 0.71
CA PRO A 226 -9.24 7.61 1.70
C PRO A 226 -9.08 6.30 2.49
N PRO A 227 -9.32 6.31 3.82
CA PRO A 227 -9.22 5.09 4.64
C PRO A 227 -10.07 3.94 4.13
N ALA A 228 -11.29 4.21 3.64
CA ALA A 228 -12.17 3.19 3.08
C ALA A 228 -11.54 2.40 1.92
N TYR A 229 -10.62 3.00 1.15
CA TYR A 229 -9.96 2.32 0.03
C TYR A 229 -8.90 1.35 0.51
N VAL A 230 -8.06 1.81 1.45
CA VAL A 230 -7.04 0.98 2.10
C VAL A 230 -7.74 -0.18 2.81
N GLU A 231 -8.82 0.12 3.54
CA GLU A 231 -9.60 -0.87 4.26
C GLU A 231 -10.17 -1.95 3.33
N GLU A 232 -10.75 -1.52 2.21
CA GLU A 232 -11.34 -2.43 1.24
C GLU A 232 -10.32 -3.37 0.61
N LEU A 233 -9.14 -2.87 0.21
CA LEU A 233 -8.07 -3.69 -0.37
C LEU A 233 -7.59 -4.74 0.62
N LEU A 234 -7.36 -4.35 1.88
CA LEU A 234 -6.96 -5.29 2.93
C LEU A 234 -8.04 -6.32 3.23
N ARG A 235 -9.32 -5.93 3.19
CA ARG A 235 -10.46 -6.84 3.33
C ARG A 235 -10.53 -7.84 2.17
N GLN A 236 -10.29 -7.39 0.94
CA GLN A 236 -10.24 -8.26 -0.23
C GLN A 236 -9.06 -9.22 -0.16
N HIS A 237 -7.87 -8.76 0.23
CA HIS A 237 -6.72 -9.63 0.49
C HIS A 237 -7.02 -10.68 1.56
N ALA A 238 -7.61 -10.30 2.70
CA ALA A 238 -7.96 -11.26 3.75
C ALA A 238 -8.94 -12.35 3.27
N LYS A 239 -9.85 -11.98 2.34
CA LYS A 239 -10.86 -12.89 1.78
C LYS A 239 -10.33 -13.79 0.66
N TYR A 240 -9.49 -13.25 -0.23
CA TYR A 240 -9.09 -13.91 -1.48
C TYR A 240 -7.60 -14.27 -1.55
N GLY A 241 -6.73 -13.59 -0.81
CA GLY A 241 -5.27 -13.77 -0.83
C GLY A 241 -4.79 -15.13 -0.33
N ARG A 242 -5.61 -15.86 0.44
CA ARG A 242 -5.29 -17.22 0.91
C ARG A 242 -5.59 -18.33 -0.10
N VAL A 243 -6.15 -18.02 -1.27
CA VAL A 243 -6.63 -19.04 -2.23
C VAL A 243 -5.51 -19.60 -3.12
N SER A 244 -4.27 -19.13 -3.01
CA SER A 244 -3.19 -19.53 -3.92
C SER A 244 -1.93 -20.08 -3.22
N VAL A 245 -2.04 -21.16 -2.44
CA VAL A 245 -1.01 -22.24 -2.39
C VAL A 245 -1.68 -23.55 -1.97
N SER A 246 -1.83 -24.51 -2.87
CA SER A 246 -1.83 -25.93 -2.50
C SER A 246 -0.58 -26.55 -3.12
N PRO A 247 0.33 -27.14 -2.32
CA PRO A 247 1.40 -27.94 -2.89
C PRO A 247 0.77 -29.16 -3.55
N ALA A 248 1.11 -29.41 -4.81
CA ALA A 248 0.77 -30.65 -5.48
C ALA A 248 1.29 -31.81 -4.64
N THR A 249 0.39 -32.58 -4.03
CA THR A 249 0.74 -33.84 -3.38
C THR A 249 1.32 -34.78 -4.42
N ASP A 250 2.60 -35.08 -4.23
CA ASP A 250 3.38 -36.11 -4.88
C ASP A 250 2.61 -37.45 -4.85
N GLN A 251 2.00 -37.83 -5.97
CA GLN A 251 1.45 -39.17 -6.13
C GLN A 251 2.59 -40.14 -6.43
N ALA A 252 3.12 -40.73 -5.36
CA ALA A 252 3.95 -41.91 -5.42
C ALA A 252 3.25 -43.03 -6.22
N LYS A 253 3.83 -43.35 -7.39
CA LYS A 253 3.52 -44.55 -8.18
C LYS A 253 3.62 -45.81 -7.29
N ARG A 254 2.49 -46.47 -7.04
CA ARG A 254 2.48 -47.88 -6.61
C ARG A 254 2.67 -48.79 -7.83
N PRO A 255 3.52 -49.82 -7.78
CA PRO A 255 3.66 -50.77 -8.88
C PRO A 255 2.45 -51.71 -8.90
N GLY A 256 1.73 -51.73 -10.03
CA GLY A 256 0.60 -52.61 -10.27
C GLY A 256 1.02 -54.08 -10.36
N THR A 257 0.34 -54.91 -9.58
CA THR A 257 0.46 -56.37 -9.56
C THR A 257 -0.10 -56.95 -10.86
N ARG A 258 0.69 -57.78 -11.57
CA ARG A 258 0.25 -58.53 -12.75
C ARG A 258 -0.87 -59.51 -12.38
N GLY A 259 -2.05 -59.30 -12.95
CA GLY A 259 -3.13 -60.30 -12.97
C GLY A 259 -2.94 -61.27 -14.13
N VAL A 260 -2.88 -62.55 -13.80
CA VAL A 260 -2.80 -63.70 -14.69
C VAL A 260 -4.15 -63.90 -15.39
N ILE A 261 -4.16 -63.93 -16.72
CA ILE A 261 -5.29 -64.41 -17.53
C ILE A 261 -5.18 -65.93 -17.67
N SER A 262 -6.24 -66.65 -17.29
CA SER A 262 -6.38 -68.09 -17.53
C SER A 262 -7.42 -68.32 -18.62
N GLU A 263 -7.03 -69.12 -19.60
CA GLU A 263 -7.86 -69.58 -20.72
C GLU A 263 -8.77 -70.73 -20.28
N VAL A 264 -10.04 -70.69 -20.70
CA VAL A 264 -10.91 -71.85 -20.91
C VAL A 264 -11.86 -71.42 -22.04
N GLY A 265 -11.91 -72.01 -23.24
CA GLY A 265 -11.78 -73.41 -23.61
C GLY A 265 -13.19 -73.97 -23.87
N GLY A 266 -13.75 -73.73 -25.06
CA GLY A 266 -15.10 -74.17 -25.43
C GLY A 266 -15.20 -74.61 -26.89
N SER A 267 -15.36 -75.91 -27.10
CA SER A 267 -15.90 -76.62 -28.28
C SER A 267 -16.32 -78.01 -27.81
N PRO A 268 -17.24 -78.73 -28.49
CA PRO A 268 -17.82 -78.45 -29.81
C PRO A 268 -19.31 -78.04 -29.78
#